data_AF-A0A3B4VHJ5-F1
#
_entry.id   AF-A0A3B4VHJ5-F1
#
_cell.length_a   1.000
_cell.length_b   1.000
_cell.length_c   1.000
_cell.angle_alpha   90.00
_cell.angle_beta   90.00
_cell.angle_gamma   90.00
#
_symmetry.space_group_name_H-M   'P 1'
#
loop_
_entity.id
_entity.type
_entity.pdbx_description
1 polymer ?
#
loop_
_entity_poly.entity_id
_entity_poly.type
_entity_poly.pdbx_seq_one_letter_code
_entity_poly.pdbx_strand_id
1 'polypeptide(L)'
;MEQKEVTAVATQGRYNSSDWVSRYLLLHSDTGQAWKRYRQDDSVWRFVGNMNSEAAVQNKLSHSVKTRFLRFVPLDWNPSGWLGLRVEVYGCFYKSDVADFDGRSSLLYRFNQKSMSTMKDVISLRFKSRQAEGVLLHGEGQRGDYITLELHRGRLALYLNLGESPFSSRVAVTVGSLLDDQHWHSVVIERFNKQVNLTMDSHTQHFQTKGEGDSLEVDYELSFGGIPLPGKPGTFLRKNFHGCIENLYYNGINIIDLAKRRKPQIYTVVINLSFFICLFICLYTES
;
A
#
# COMPACT_ATOMS: atom_id res chain seq x y z
N MET A 1 -10.73 -13.85 6.36
CA MET A 1 -10.25 -13.19 7.58
C MET A 1 -9.74 -11.82 7.17
N GLU A 2 -10.17 -10.74 7.82
CA GLU A 2 -9.63 -9.39 7.55
C GLU A 2 -8.14 -9.32 7.90
N GLN A 3 -7.39 -8.44 7.22
CA GLN A 3 -5.97 -8.27 7.50
C GLN A 3 -5.80 -7.65 8.90
N LYS A 4 -4.94 -8.24 9.71
CA LYS A 4 -4.61 -7.73 11.04
C LYS A 4 -3.13 -7.37 11.10
N GLU A 5 -2.83 -6.35 11.87
CA GLU A 5 -1.46 -6.05 12.24
C GLU A 5 -1.14 -6.79 13.54
N VAL A 6 -0.37 -7.86 13.41
CA VAL A 6 0.01 -8.74 14.52
C VAL A 6 1.24 -8.17 15.19
N THR A 7 1.19 -8.00 16.50
CA THR A 7 2.27 -7.41 17.31
C THR A 7 2.84 -8.38 18.35
N ALA A 8 2.08 -9.42 18.72
CA ALA A 8 2.57 -10.48 19.57
C ALA A 8 1.79 -11.79 19.34
N VAL A 9 2.40 -12.90 19.75
CA VAL A 9 1.75 -14.21 19.81
C VAL A 9 2.00 -14.83 21.17
N ALA A 10 1.05 -15.56 21.71
CA ALA A 10 1.24 -16.41 22.88
C ALA A 10 0.96 -17.87 22.54
N THR A 11 1.76 -18.75 23.13
CA THR A 11 1.61 -20.19 23.00
C THR A 11 1.45 -20.84 24.37
N GLN A 12 0.64 -21.89 24.44
CA GLN A 12 0.41 -22.68 25.65
C GLN A 12 0.34 -24.16 25.27
N GLY A 13 0.85 -25.07 26.10
CA GLY A 13 0.68 -26.52 25.85
C GLY A 13 -0.76 -26.97 26.06
N ARG A 14 -1.08 -28.23 25.74
CA ARG A 14 -2.43 -28.79 25.98
C ARG A 14 -2.66 -28.97 27.48
N TYR A 15 -3.80 -28.50 27.97
CA TYR A 15 -4.13 -28.52 29.40
C TYR A 15 -3.98 -29.91 30.04
N ASN A 16 -3.39 -29.96 31.24
CA ASN A 16 -3.18 -31.17 32.05
C ASN A 16 -2.57 -32.34 31.25
N SER A 17 -1.53 -32.06 30.47
CA SER A 17 -0.84 -33.05 29.64
C SER A 17 0.67 -32.83 29.61
N SER A 18 1.38 -33.81 29.05
CA SER A 18 2.80 -33.68 28.69
C SER A 18 3.00 -33.07 27.29
N ASP A 19 1.94 -32.61 26.61
CA ASP A 19 1.99 -32.17 25.22
C ASP A 19 2.20 -30.65 25.13
N TRP A 20 3.43 -30.23 24.82
CA TRP A 20 3.75 -28.83 24.57
C TRP A 20 4.92 -28.65 23.60
N VAL A 21 4.85 -27.60 22.79
CA VAL A 21 5.90 -27.20 21.86
C VAL A 21 6.87 -26.25 22.56
N SER A 22 8.17 -26.55 22.53
CA SER A 22 9.21 -25.76 23.17
C SER A 22 9.87 -24.76 22.21
N ARG A 23 9.83 -25.01 20.90
CA ARG A 23 10.29 -24.06 19.86
C ARG A 23 9.45 -24.14 18.59
N TYR A 24 9.25 -23.00 17.92
CA TYR A 24 8.49 -22.93 16.68
C TYR A 24 8.95 -21.81 15.74
N LEU A 25 8.56 -21.91 14.46
CA LEU A 25 8.62 -20.83 13.48
C LEU A 25 7.24 -20.21 13.29
N LEU A 26 7.24 -18.92 12.98
CA LEU A 26 6.05 -18.21 12.53
C LEU A 26 6.13 -17.93 11.04
N LEU A 27 5.10 -18.34 10.30
CA LEU A 27 4.92 -18.04 8.88
C LEU A 27 3.66 -17.19 8.70
N HIS A 28 3.66 -16.32 7.70
CA HIS A 28 2.54 -15.44 7.42
C HIS A 28 2.21 -15.39 5.91
N SER A 29 0.93 -15.16 5.59
CA SER A 29 0.44 -15.09 4.21
C SER A 29 -0.80 -14.22 4.09
N ASP A 30 -0.95 -13.52 2.97
CA ASP A 30 -2.18 -12.80 2.64
C ASP A 30 -3.14 -13.64 1.77
N THR A 31 -2.64 -14.71 1.14
CA THR A 31 -3.40 -15.58 0.21
C THR A 31 -3.65 -16.98 0.79
N GLY A 32 -2.90 -17.39 1.80
CA GLY A 32 -2.93 -18.74 2.36
C GLY A 32 -2.17 -19.78 1.53
N GLN A 33 -1.66 -19.40 0.34
CA GLN A 33 -0.90 -20.28 -0.55
C GLN A 33 0.60 -19.96 -0.53
N ALA A 34 0.96 -18.68 -0.61
CA ALA A 34 2.35 -18.23 -0.58
C ALA A 34 2.74 -17.79 0.83
N TRP A 35 3.62 -18.54 1.48
CA TRP A 35 3.98 -18.33 2.88
C TRP A 35 5.37 -17.70 3.02
N LYS A 36 5.45 -16.60 3.78
CA LYS A 36 6.71 -15.94 4.15
C LYS A 36 7.07 -16.32 5.58
N ARG A 37 8.35 -16.56 5.87
CA ARG A 37 8.85 -16.81 7.23
C ARG A 37 9.04 -15.47 7.94
N TYR A 38 8.66 -15.38 9.21
CA TYR A 38 8.98 -14.22 10.04
C TYR A 38 10.50 -14.09 10.21
N ARG A 39 11.01 -12.87 10.04
CA ARG A 39 12.44 -12.55 10.13
C ARG A 39 12.66 -11.42 11.12
N GLN A 40 13.78 -11.48 11.84
CA GLN A 40 14.28 -10.44 12.73
C GLN A 40 15.75 -10.20 12.39
N ASP A 41 16.12 -8.95 12.14
CA ASP A 41 17.47 -8.55 11.68
C ASP A 41 17.95 -9.40 10.49
N ASP A 42 17.07 -9.57 9.49
CA ASP A 42 17.25 -10.43 8.32
C ASP A 42 17.50 -11.92 8.59
N SER A 43 17.43 -12.39 9.83
CA SER A 43 17.53 -13.81 10.16
C SER A 43 16.14 -14.45 10.32
N VAL A 44 15.97 -15.72 9.92
CA VAL A 44 14.74 -16.46 10.22
C VAL A 44 14.65 -16.69 11.72
N TRP A 45 13.65 -16.09 12.35
CA TRP A 45 13.54 -16.09 13.80
C TRP A 45 12.92 -17.40 14.30
N ARG A 46 13.51 -17.97 15.35
CA ARG A 46 13.02 -19.16 16.05
C ARG A 46 12.48 -18.74 17.40
N PHE A 47 11.18 -18.90 17.60
CA PHE A 47 10.52 -18.52 18.84
C PHE A 47 10.73 -19.58 19.92
N VAL A 48 10.97 -19.13 21.15
CA VAL A 48 10.89 -19.97 22.34
C VAL A 48 9.43 -20.11 22.72
N GLY A 49 8.95 -21.35 22.76
CA GLY A 49 7.60 -21.72 23.17
C GLY A 49 7.56 -22.07 24.65
N ASN A 50 6.96 -23.22 24.96
CA ASN A 50 6.54 -23.59 26.31
C ASN A 50 7.54 -24.54 27.00
N MET A 51 7.60 -24.45 28.33
CA MET A 51 8.33 -25.39 29.19
C MET A 51 7.40 -26.36 29.94
N ASN A 52 6.09 -26.10 29.91
CA ASN A 52 5.04 -26.92 30.51
C ASN A 52 3.70 -26.69 29.78
N SER A 53 2.64 -27.39 30.19
CA SER A 53 1.30 -27.29 29.61
C SER A 53 0.44 -26.14 30.15
N GLU A 54 0.86 -25.49 31.24
CA GLU A 54 0.03 -24.57 32.01
C GLU A 54 0.38 -23.10 31.79
N ALA A 55 1.66 -22.75 31.69
CA ALA A 55 2.10 -21.37 31.51
C ALA A 55 1.96 -20.96 30.04
N ALA A 56 1.25 -19.86 29.80
CA ALA A 56 1.25 -19.20 28.51
C ALA A 56 2.56 -18.41 28.33
N VAL A 57 3.24 -18.61 27.20
CA VAL A 57 4.47 -17.91 26.86
C VAL A 57 4.16 -16.92 25.74
N GLN A 58 4.24 -15.63 26.06
CA GLN A 58 4.03 -14.55 25.12
C GLN A 58 5.35 -14.08 24.51
N ASN A 59 5.39 -13.98 23.19
CA ASN A 59 6.49 -13.40 22.44
C ASN A 59 6.00 -12.16 21.70
N LYS A 60 6.60 -11.00 22.00
CA LYS A 60 6.39 -9.77 21.22
C LYS A 60 7.21 -9.84 19.94
N LEU A 61 6.61 -9.43 18.83
CA LEU A 61 7.30 -9.33 17.55
C LEU A 61 8.12 -8.03 17.53
N SER A 62 9.40 -8.11 17.16
CA SER A 62 10.25 -6.92 16.97
C SER A 62 9.71 -5.99 15.88
N HIS A 63 9.15 -6.58 14.82
CA HIS A 63 8.42 -5.87 13.77
C HIS A 63 7.02 -6.47 13.65
N SER A 64 6.01 -5.60 13.61
CA SER A 64 4.64 -6.03 13.40
C SER A 64 4.48 -6.68 12.03
N VAL A 65 3.59 -7.66 11.93
CA VAL A 65 3.31 -8.38 10.68
C VAL A 65 1.87 -8.10 10.26
N LYS A 66 1.70 -7.45 9.11
CA LYS A 66 0.39 -7.30 8.47
C LYS A 66 0.08 -8.56 7.71
N THR A 67 -0.93 -9.31 8.14
CA THR A 67 -1.26 -10.60 7.50
C THR A 67 -2.69 -11.02 7.74
N ARG A 68 -3.18 -11.96 6.91
CA ARG A 68 -4.49 -12.61 7.08
C ARG A 68 -4.36 -14.01 7.67
N PHE A 69 -3.26 -14.69 7.37
CA PHE A 69 -3.03 -16.06 7.78
C PHE A 69 -1.69 -16.15 8.51
N LEU A 70 -1.71 -16.76 9.69
CA LEU A 70 -0.52 -17.17 10.41
C LEU A 70 -0.45 -18.68 10.46
N ARG A 71 0.77 -19.21 10.39
CA ARG A 71 1.06 -20.63 10.58
C ARG A 71 2.20 -20.77 11.58
N PHE A 72 1.91 -21.54 12.62
CA PHE A 72 2.88 -21.95 13.62
C PHE A 72 3.45 -23.29 13.17
N VAL A 73 4.76 -23.37 12.97
CA VAL A 73 5.46 -24.60 12.57
C VAL A 73 6.30 -25.05 13.76
N PRO A 74 5.88 -26.09 14.50
CA PRO A 74 6.67 -26.64 15.59
C PRO A 74 8.05 -27.10 15.10
N LEU A 75 9.07 -26.83 15.89
CA LEU A 75 10.43 -27.31 15.67
C LEU A 75 10.79 -28.36 16.71
N ASP A 76 10.55 -28.04 17.99
CA ASP A 76 10.88 -28.89 19.14
C ASP A 76 9.69 -28.96 20.11
N TRP A 77 9.54 -30.07 20.83
CA TRP A 77 8.47 -30.29 21.82
C TRP A 77 8.97 -31.14 22.99
N ASN A 78 8.11 -31.35 23.99
CA ASN A 78 8.45 -32.18 25.14
C ASN A 78 8.82 -33.62 24.71
N PRO A 79 10.01 -34.13 25.03
CA PRO A 79 10.39 -35.51 24.70
C PRO A 79 9.48 -36.58 25.32
N SER A 80 8.85 -36.26 26.46
CA SER A 80 7.96 -37.17 27.20
C SER A 80 6.48 -37.03 26.81
N GLY A 81 6.17 -36.32 25.73
CA GLY A 81 4.80 -36.09 25.27
C GLY A 81 4.73 -35.84 23.76
N TRP A 82 3.62 -35.25 23.32
CA TRP A 82 3.35 -34.98 21.91
C TRP A 82 3.28 -33.48 21.59
N LEU A 83 2.98 -33.18 20.32
CA LEU A 83 2.73 -31.82 19.86
C LEU A 83 1.39 -31.31 20.41
N GLY A 84 1.45 -30.43 21.41
CA GLY A 84 0.30 -29.69 21.93
C GLY A 84 0.53 -28.19 21.81
N LEU A 85 -0.37 -27.48 21.14
CA LEU A 85 -0.27 -26.02 20.98
C LEU A 85 -1.66 -25.37 21.01
N ARG A 86 -1.87 -24.54 22.04
CA ARG A 86 -2.92 -23.51 22.09
C ARG A 86 -2.25 -22.19 21.75
N VAL A 87 -2.89 -21.41 20.91
CA VAL A 87 -2.33 -20.15 20.42
C VAL A 87 -3.28 -19.00 20.67
N GLU A 88 -2.71 -17.86 21.03
CA GLU A 88 -3.39 -16.58 21.04
C GLU A 88 -2.58 -15.59 20.22
N VAL A 89 -3.25 -14.77 19.42
CA VAL A 89 -2.61 -13.81 18.52
C VAL A 89 -3.08 -12.41 18.91
N TYR A 90 -2.14 -11.55 19.27
CA TYR A 90 -2.41 -10.17 19.64
C TYR A 90 -2.11 -9.24 18.46
N GLY A 91 -3.03 -8.33 18.23
CA GLY A 91 -2.92 -7.35 17.16
C GLY A 91 -4.14 -6.45 17.10
N CYS A 92 -4.04 -5.43 16.27
CA CYS A 92 -5.15 -4.52 15.99
C CYS A 92 -5.75 -4.83 14.62
N PHE A 93 -7.02 -4.44 14.43
CA PHE A 93 -7.58 -4.35 13.09
C PHE A 93 -6.70 -3.41 12.28
N TYR A 94 -6.19 -3.90 11.15
CA TYR A 94 -5.51 -3.02 10.22
C TYR A 94 -6.59 -2.22 9.49
N LYS A 95 -6.92 -1.04 10.04
CA LYS A 95 -7.86 -0.13 9.39
C LYS A 95 -7.14 0.52 8.21
N SER A 96 -7.41 0.00 7.02
CA SER A 96 -6.92 0.59 5.79
C SER A 96 -8.05 1.15 4.96
N ASP A 97 -7.78 2.29 4.33
CA ASP A 97 -8.71 2.90 3.40
C ASP A 97 -8.35 2.48 1.99
N VAL A 98 -9.18 1.60 1.44
CA VAL A 98 -8.96 0.99 0.12
C VAL A 98 -10.04 1.43 -0.85
N ALA A 99 -9.64 1.68 -2.09
CA ALA A 99 -10.51 1.92 -3.23
C ALA A 99 -10.12 1.00 -4.40
N ASP A 100 -11.13 0.38 -5.01
CA ASP A 100 -11.05 -0.42 -6.22
C ASP A 100 -11.36 0.46 -7.43
N PHE A 101 -10.44 0.46 -8.39
CA PHE A 101 -10.54 1.18 -9.65
C PHE A 101 -10.72 0.16 -10.78
N ASP A 102 -11.80 0.31 -11.55
CA ASP A 102 -12.19 -0.60 -12.63
C ASP A 102 -11.59 -0.21 -14.01
N GLY A 103 -10.67 0.77 -14.03
CA GLY A 103 -10.16 1.37 -15.26
C GLY A 103 -11.14 2.35 -15.92
N ARG A 104 -12.29 2.65 -15.31
CA ARG A 104 -13.25 3.65 -15.80
C ARG A 104 -13.47 4.78 -14.80
N SER A 105 -13.33 4.46 -13.52
CA SER A 105 -13.57 5.38 -12.41
C SER A 105 -12.30 6.13 -12.03
N SER A 106 -12.44 7.40 -11.61
CA SER A 106 -11.34 8.17 -11.02
C SER A 106 -11.84 9.02 -9.84
N LEU A 107 -10.92 9.29 -8.90
CA LEU A 107 -11.14 10.17 -7.76
C LEU A 107 -10.51 11.54 -8.02
N LEU A 108 -11.30 12.60 -7.94
CA LEU A 108 -10.83 13.98 -8.04
C LEU A 108 -10.85 14.61 -6.66
N TYR A 109 -9.70 15.09 -6.21
CA TYR A 109 -9.55 15.87 -4.99
C TYR A 109 -9.40 17.33 -5.34
N ARG A 110 -10.44 18.12 -5.04
CA ARG A 110 -10.50 19.55 -5.33
C ARG A 110 -9.97 20.39 -4.17
N PHE A 111 -9.06 21.30 -4.47
CA PHE A 111 -8.54 22.29 -3.54
C PHE A 111 -9.58 23.37 -3.23
N ASN A 112 -9.50 23.94 -2.02
CA ASN A 112 -10.38 25.06 -1.64
C ASN A 112 -10.04 26.36 -2.39
N GLN A 113 -8.82 26.47 -2.90
CA GLN A 113 -8.34 27.60 -3.70
C GLN A 113 -8.35 27.23 -5.19
N LYS A 114 -8.58 28.23 -6.06
CA LYS A 114 -8.65 28.03 -7.52
C LYS A 114 -7.36 27.48 -8.13
N SER A 115 -6.22 27.72 -7.49
CA SER A 115 -4.93 27.10 -7.80
C SER A 115 -4.21 26.80 -6.48
N MET A 116 -3.41 25.74 -6.48
CA MET A 116 -2.55 25.39 -5.36
C MET A 116 -1.10 25.46 -5.84
N SER A 117 -0.28 26.27 -5.16
CA SER A 117 1.16 26.38 -5.39
C SER A 117 1.88 25.85 -4.16
N THR A 118 2.64 24.77 -4.30
CA THR A 118 3.38 24.16 -3.19
C THR A 118 4.88 24.20 -3.46
N MET A 119 5.68 24.33 -2.40
CA MET A 119 7.14 24.11 -2.44
C MET A 119 7.53 22.75 -1.86
N LYS A 120 6.61 22.10 -1.15
CA LYS A 120 6.79 20.79 -0.54
C LYS A 120 5.55 19.95 -0.76
N ASP A 121 5.74 18.73 -1.25
CA ASP A 121 4.68 17.75 -1.41
C ASP A 121 5.12 16.41 -0.85
N VAL A 122 4.21 15.74 -0.13
CA VAL A 122 4.38 14.36 0.32
C VAL A 122 3.16 13.57 -0.13
N ILE A 123 3.38 12.63 -1.05
CA ILE A 123 2.34 11.77 -1.59
C ILE A 123 2.71 10.33 -1.30
N SER A 124 1.82 9.58 -0.66
CA SER A 124 2.04 8.15 -0.42
C SER A 124 0.79 7.36 -0.73
N LEU A 125 0.99 6.18 -1.31
CA LEU A 125 -0.08 5.22 -1.57
C LEU A 125 0.51 3.82 -1.67
N ARG A 126 -0.34 2.82 -1.46
CA ARG A 126 -0.04 1.43 -1.84
C ARG A 126 -0.95 1.03 -2.98
N PHE A 127 -0.44 0.29 -3.95
CA PHE A 127 -1.23 -0.17 -5.08
C PHE A 127 -1.01 -1.66 -5.35
N LYS A 128 -1.98 -2.28 -6.01
CA LYS A 128 -1.92 -3.64 -6.52
C LYS A 128 -2.67 -3.69 -7.85
N SER A 129 -2.04 -4.24 -8.89
CA SER A 129 -2.60 -4.29 -10.24
C SER A 129 -2.26 -5.61 -10.94
N ARG A 130 -3.10 -6.01 -11.92
CA ARG A 130 -2.76 -7.01 -12.95
C ARG A 130 -2.37 -6.36 -14.28
N GLN A 131 -2.61 -5.07 -14.42
CA GLN A 131 -2.33 -4.32 -15.63
C GLN A 131 -0.97 -3.65 -15.51
N ALA A 132 -0.15 -3.85 -16.53
CA ALA A 132 1.16 -3.24 -16.69
C ALA A 132 1.10 -1.74 -17.04
N GLU A 133 -0.08 -1.22 -17.35
CA GLU A 133 -0.34 0.16 -17.77
C GLU A 133 -1.46 0.75 -16.90
N GLY A 134 -1.31 2.00 -16.43
CA GLY A 134 -2.39 2.68 -15.71
C GLY A 134 -1.94 3.93 -14.94
N VAL A 135 -2.68 5.04 -15.06
CA VAL A 135 -2.39 6.29 -14.32
C VAL A 135 -2.87 6.21 -12.87
N LEU A 136 -1.94 6.32 -11.91
CA LEU A 136 -2.23 6.29 -10.48
C LEU A 136 -2.58 7.68 -9.93
N LEU A 137 -1.82 8.69 -10.34
CA LEU A 137 -1.98 10.09 -9.93
C LEU A 137 -1.71 10.99 -11.14
N HIS A 138 -2.49 12.04 -11.30
CA HIS A 138 -2.23 13.09 -12.25
C HIS A 138 -2.75 14.45 -11.75
N GLY A 139 -1.93 15.48 -11.91
CA GLY A 139 -2.28 16.88 -11.71
C GLY A 139 -1.58 17.74 -12.75
N GLU A 140 -2.26 18.76 -13.24
CA GLU A 140 -1.76 19.69 -14.25
C GLU A 140 -2.23 21.11 -13.88
N GLY A 141 -1.39 22.12 -14.08
CA GLY A 141 -1.70 23.54 -13.86
C GLY A 141 -1.72 24.33 -15.17
N GLN A 142 -2.31 25.54 -15.16
CA GLN A 142 -2.44 26.37 -16.40
C GLN A 142 -1.10 26.73 -17.03
N ARG A 143 -0.03 26.78 -16.24
CA ARG A 143 1.32 27.14 -16.69
C ARG A 143 2.13 25.96 -17.25
N GLY A 144 1.50 24.79 -17.42
CA GLY A 144 2.16 23.59 -17.91
C GLY A 144 2.98 22.85 -16.86
N ASP A 145 2.84 23.22 -15.58
CA ASP A 145 3.27 22.42 -14.43
C ASP A 145 2.43 21.16 -14.37
N TYR A 146 3.07 20.01 -14.16
CA TYR A 146 2.33 18.77 -14.01
C TYR A 146 3.10 17.76 -13.19
N ILE A 147 2.34 16.90 -12.54
CA ILE A 147 2.82 15.69 -11.87
C ILE A 147 1.99 14.52 -12.39
N THR A 148 2.65 13.43 -12.80
CA THR A 148 1.95 12.21 -13.18
C THR A 148 2.73 10.99 -12.74
N LEU A 149 2.07 10.12 -11.98
CA LEU A 149 2.57 8.81 -11.62
C LEU A 149 1.76 7.76 -12.38
N GLU A 150 2.44 6.90 -13.14
CA GLU A 150 1.78 5.83 -13.89
C GLU A 150 2.56 4.53 -13.86
N LEU A 151 1.84 3.41 -14.00
CA LEU A 151 2.41 2.16 -14.42
C LEU A 151 2.60 2.19 -15.93
N HIS A 152 3.81 1.87 -16.38
CA HIS A 152 4.16 1.74 -17.80
C HIS A 152 5.05 0.50 -17.97
N ARG A 153 4.56 -0.50 -18.70
CA ARG A 153 5.19 -1.81 -18.91
C ARG A 153 5.66 -2.47 -17.59
N GLY A 154 4.80 -2.45 -16.58
CA GLY A 154 5.05 -3.10 -15.28
C GLY A 154 6.13 -2.40 -14.44
N ARG A 155 6.48 -1.15 -14.77
CA ARG A 155 7.39 -0.28 -14.02
C ARG A 155 6.66 0.99 -13.63
N LEU A 156 7.08 1.60 -12.53
CA LEU A 156 6.50 2.85 -12.07
C LEU A 156 7.25 4.02 -12.72
N ALA A 157 6.54 4.90 -13.40
CA ALA A 157 7.08 6.06 -14.09
C ALA A 157 6.52 7.35 -13.46
N LEU A 158 7.41 8.21 -12.98
CA LEU A 158 7.09 9.55 -12.49
C LEU A 158 7.50 10.59 -13.52
N TYR A 159 6.53 11.39 -13.95
CA TYR A 159 6.75 12.60 -14.74
C TYR A 159 6.45 13.80 -13.85
N LEU A 160 7.37 14.76 -13.80
CA LEU A 160 7.22 15.96 -12.98
C LEU A 160 7.86 17.15 -13.70
N ASN A 161 7.11 18.22 -13.85
CA ASN A 161 7.57 19.49 -14.41
C ASN A 161 7.19 20.66 -13.50
N LEU A 162 8.15 21.56 -13.25
CA LEU A 162 8.02 22.77 -12.43
C LEU A 162 8.39 23.99 -13.28
N GLY A 163 7.47 24.50 -14.09
CA GLY A 163 7.63 25.66 -14.97
C GLY A 163 7.89 25.31 -16.45
N GLU A 164 7.79 26.32 -17.32
CA GLU A 164 8.07 26.20 -18.75
C GLU A 164 9.57 25.96 -19.00
N SER A 165 9.90 24.84 -19.62
CA SER A 165 11.18 24.65 -20.29
C SER A 165 10.90 24.36 -21.78
N PRO A 166 11.20 25.30 -22.70
CA PRO A 166 10.87 25.18 -24.12
C PRO A 166 11.59 24.02 -24.84
N PHE A 167 12.56 23.37 -24.18
CA PHE A 167 13.38 22.27 -24.74
C PHE A 167 13.32 20.98 -23.91
N SER A 168 12.42 20.89 -22.92
CA SER A 168 12.30 19.71 -22.06
C SER A 168 11.49 18.63 -22.74
N SER A 169 12.15 17.57 -23.20
CA SER A 169 11.48 16.29 -23.47
C SER A 169 10.85 15.77 -22.18
N ARG A 170 9.66 15.13 -22.27
CA ARG A 170 8.99 14.49 -21.11
C ARG A 170 9.81 13.31 -20.61
N VAL A 171 10.82 13.58 -19.78
CA VAL A 171 11.68 12.56 -19.19
C VAL A 171 10.99 11.99 -17.96
N ALA A 172 10.71 10.69 -18.00
CA ALA A 172 10.21 9.95 -16.85
C ALA A 172 11.38 9.47 -15.99
N VAL A 173 11.20 9.50 -14.68
CA VAL A 173 12.01 8.73 -13.75
C VAL A 173 11.30 7.41 -13.50
N THR A 174 11.93 6.29 -13.87
CA THR A 174 11.33 4.95 -13.77
C THR A 174 11.97 4.12 -12.67
N VAL A 175 11.15 3.53 -11.79
CA VAL A 175 11.57 2.66 -10.69
C VAL A 175 10.78 1.35 -10.68
N GLY A 176 11.40 0.31 -10.11
CA GLY A 176 10.79 -1.01 -9.96
C GLY A 176 10.63 -1.79 -11.28
N SER A 177 10.11 -3.00 -11.15
CA SER A 177 9.84 -3.93 -12.26
C SER A 177 8.84 -5.00 -11.80
N LEU A 178 8.02 -5.51 -12.74
CA LEU A 178 7.02 -6.54 -12.47
C LEU A 178 6.00 -6.12 -11.40
N LEU A 179 5.60 -4.85 -11.42
CA LEU A 179 4.66 -4.26 -10.44
C LEU A 179 3.18 -4.60 -10.75
N ASP A 180 2.96 -5.44 -11.76
CA ASP A 180 1.67 -5.99 -12.21
C ASP A 180 1.44 -7.44 -11.72
N ASP A 181 2.12 -7.82 -10.63
CA ASP A 181 2.19 -9.18 -10.09
C ASP A 181 1.07 -9.56 -9.11
N GLN A 182 0.06 -8.70 -8.92
CA GLN A 182 -0.97 -8.85 -7.90
C GLN A 182 -0.48 -8.82 -6.45
N HIS A 183 0.67 -8.21 -6.16
CA HIS A 183 1.09 -7.88 -4.81
C HIS A 183 0.96 -6.39 -4.51
N TRP A 184 0.90 -6.08 -3.22
CA TRP A 184 0.86 -4.71 -2.74
C TRP A 184 2.26 -4.11 -2.79
N HIS A 185 2.41 -3.07 -3.60
CA HIS A 185 3.61 -2.23 -3.65
C HIS A 185 3.35 -0.89 -2.97
N SER A 186 4.36 -0.34 -2.31
CA SER A 186 4.31 0.96 -1.65
C SER A 186 5.07 1.98 -2.47
N VAL A 187 4.48 3.16 -2.67
CA VAL A 187 5.16 4.31 -3.26
C VAL A 187 5.06 5.50 -2.33
N VAL A 188 6.18 6.22 -2.19
CA VAL A 188 6.26 7.51 -1.52
C VAL A 188 7.00 8.49 -2.43
N ILE A 189 6.39 9.64 -2.67
CA ILE A 189 6.99 10.78 -3.37
C ILE A 189 7.14 11.88 -2.33
N GLU A 190 8.37 12.32 -2.11
CA GLU A 190 8.67 13.51 -1.30
C GLU A 190 9.37 14.53 -2.19
N ARG A 191 8.76 15.69 -2.33
CA ARG A 191 9.35 16.82 -3.06
C ARG A 191 9.62 17.96 -2.12
N PHE A 192 10.79 18.57 -2.25
CA PHE A 192 11.14 19.84 -1.64
C PHE A 192 11.86 20.71 -2.66
N ASN A 193 11.24 21.83 -3.06
CA ASN A 193 11.64 22.64 -4.20
C ASN A 193 11.79 21.76 -5.46
N LYS A 194 12.97 21.76 -6.09
CA LYS A 194 13.31 20.90 -7.24
C LYS A 194 13.76 19.49 -6.85
N GLN A 195 14.04 19.21 -5.58
CA GLN A 195 14.55 17.92 -5.13
C GLN A 195 13.39 16.94 -4.90
N VAL A 196 13.54 15.73 -5.42
CA VAL A 196 12.51 14.69 -5.35
C VAL A 196 13.12 13.37 -4.89
N ASN A 197 12.49 12.77 -3.89
CA ASN A 197 12.73 11.40 -3.46
C ASN A 197 11.54 10.55 -3.90
N LEU A 198 11.80 9.56 -4.75
CA LEU A 198 10.82 8.55 -5.16
C LEU A 198 11.21 7.22 -4.54
N THR A 199 10.47 6.79 -3.52
CA THR A 199 10.65 5.49 -2.85
C THR A 199 9.63 4.50 -3.39
N MET A 200 10.11 3.40 -3.95
CA MET A 200 9.31 2.23 -4.35
C MET A 200 9.69 1.05 -3.48
N ASP A 201 8.75 0.57 -2.69
CA ASP A 201 8.95 -0.44 -1.64
C ASP A 201 10.10 -0.04 -0.69
N SER A 202 11.28 -0.64 -0.85
CA SER A 202 12.48 -0.35 -0.05
C SER A 202 13.55 0.44 -0.81
N HIS A 203 13.34 0.77 -2.09
CA HIS A 203 14.33 1.40 -2.95
C HIS A 203 13.98 2.86 -3.21
N THR A 204 14.87 3.77 -2.82
CA THR A 204 14.70 5.22 -3.03
C THR A 204 15.57 5.70 -4.18
N GLN A 205 14.95 6.42 -5.12
CA GLN A 205 15.64 7.16 -6.16
C GLN A 205 15.55 8.66 -5.87
N HIS A 206 16.71 9.30 -5.82
CA HIS A 206 16.84 10.74 -5.62
C HIS A 206 17.14 11.42 -6.95
N PHE A 207 16.42 12.48 -7.28
CA PHE A 207 16.68 13.27 -8.50
C PHE A 207 16.23 14.72 -8.33
N GLN A 208 16.67 15.57 -9.26
CA GLN A 208 16.26 16.96 -9.34
C GLN A 208 15.45 17.20 -10.62
N THR A 209 14.37 17.96 -10.51
CA THR A 209 13.55 18.34 -11.67
C THR A 209 14.33 19.28 -12.60
N LYS A 210 14.02 19.22 -13.89
CA LYS A 210 14.65 20.06 -14.92
C LYS A 210 13.97 21.42 -15.11
N GLY A 211 12.86 21.66 -14.41
CA GLY A 211 12.11 22.90 -14.51
C GLY A 211 12.86 24.09 -13.91
N GLU A 212 12.57 25.29 -14.41
CA GLU A 212 13.15 26.54 -13.88
C GLU A 212 12.49 26.94 -12.55
N GLY A 213 11.25 26.54 -12.29
CA GLY A 213 10.50 26.84 -11.08
C GLY A 213 10.81 25.92 -9.89
N ASP A 214 10.58 26.43 -8.68
CA ASP A 214 10.69 25.66 -7.42
C ASP A 214 9.34 25.20 -6.88
N SER A 215 8.25 25.81 -7.34
CA SER A 215 6.89 25.47 -6.95
C SER A 215 6.22 24.56 -7.96
N LEU A 216 5.37 23.65 -7.48
CA LEU A 216 4.43 22.91 -8.31
C LEU A 216 3.09 23.63 -8.27
N GLU A 217 2.66 24.16 -9.41
CA GLU A 217 1.34 24.79 -9.56
C GLU A 217 0.35 23.79 -10.18
N VAL A 218 -0.68 23.40 -9.43
CA VAL A 218 -1.75 22.52 -9.92
C VAL A 218 -3.10 23.25 -9.91
N ASP A 219 -3.86 23.07 -10.98
CA ASP A 219 -5.15 23.73 -11.18
C ASP A 219 -6.29 22.96 -10.54
N TYR A 220 -6.90 23.61 -9.53
CA TYR A 220 -7.97 23.23 -8.62
C TYR A 220 -8.20 21.76 -8.22
N GLU A 221 -7.63 20.74 -8.85
CA GLU A 221 -7.87 19.34 -8.55
C GLU A 221 -6.68 18.40 -8.87
N LEU A 222 -6.54 17.36 -8.05
CA LEU A 222 -5.70 16.20 -8.34
C LEU A 222 -6.59 15.02 -8.68
N SER A 223 -6.19 14.26 -9.70
CA SER A 223 -6.88 13.04 -10.13
C SER A 223 -6.12 11.79 -9.71
N PHE A 224 -6.84 10.78 -9.23
CA PHE A 224 -6.30 9.50 -8.81
C PHE A 224 -7.04 8.37 -9.52
N GLY A 225 -6.27 7.36 -9.95
CA GLY A 225 -6.76 6.19 -10.68
C GLY A 225 -7.15 6.43 -12.14
N GLY A 226 -7.00 7.64 -12.65
CA GLY A 226 -7.27 7.97 -14.04
C GLY A 226 -7.30 9.46 -14.29
N ILE A 227 -7.25 9.86 -15.56
CA ILE A 227 -7.34 11.26 -15.98
C ILE A 227 -8.77 11.52 -16.47
N PRO A 228 -9.53 12.46 -15.88
CA PRO A 228 -10.87 12.78 -16.38
C PRO A 228 -10.75 13.35 -17.81
N LEU A 229 -11.42 12.71 -18.78
CA LEU A 229 -11.34 13.11 -20.19
C LEU A 229 -11.88 14.53 -20.41
N PRO A 230 -11.10 15.48 -20.96
CA PRO A 230 -11.66 16.70 -21.52
C PRO A 230 -12.26 16.39 -22.90
N GLY A 231 -13.58 16.15 -22.92
CA GLY A 231 -14.48 16.49 -24.04
C GLY A 231 -14.28 15.91 -25.45
N LYS A 232 -13.22 15.15 -25.77
CA LYS A 232 -13.06 14.49 -27.08
C LYS A 232 -12.56 13.05 -26.95
N PRO A 233 -13.31 12.06 -27.46
CA PRO A 233 -12.80 10.69 -27.57
C PRO A 233 -11.64 10.65 -28.57
N GLY A 234 -10.46 10.20 -28.13
CA GLY A 234 -9.33 9.87 -29.01
C GLY A 234 -8.03 10.68 -28.84
N THR A 235 -7.94 11.67 -27.94
CA THR A 235 -6.73 12.50 -27.79
C THR A 235 -5.82 12.13 -26.62
N PHE A 236 -6.28 11.34 -25.65
CA PHE A 236 -5.47 10.86 -24.53
C PHE A 236 -5.14 9.36 -24.69
N LEU A 237 -3.85 9.06 -24.86
CA LEU A 237 -3.32 7.71 -25.07
C LEU A 237 -3.14 6.92 -23.76
N ARG A 238 -3.28 7.58 -22.59
CA ARG A 238 -3.04 6.98 -21.28
C ARG A 238 -4.24 6.18 -20.80
N LYS A 239 -3.99 4.96 -20.31
CA LYS A 239 -5.02 4.11 -19.71
C LYS A 239 -5.24 4.50 -18.26
N ASN A 240 -6.49 4.47 -17.81
CA ASN A 240 -6.82 4.59 -16.40
C ASN A 240 -6.36 3.36 -15.63
N PHE A 241 -6.12 3.52 -14.34
CA PHE A 241 -5.67 2.44 -13.48
C PHE A 241 -6.79 1.43 -13.24
N HIS A 242 -6.46 0.15 -13.35
CA HIS A 242 -7.33 -0.95 -12.97
C HIS A 242 -6.65 -1.78 -11.88
N GLY A 243 -7.15 -1.67 -10.66
CA GLY A 243 -6.61 -2.35 -9.51
C GLY A 243 -7.04 -1.68 -8.21
N CYS A 244 -6.29 -1.98 -7.15
CA CYS A 244 -6.58 -1.47 -5.82
C CYS A 244 -5.58 -0.39 -5.44
N ILE A 245 -6.05 0.69 -4.82
CA ILE A 245 -5.22 1.66 -4.10
C ILE A 245 -5.61 1.64 -2.63
N GLU A 246 -4.62 1.56 -1.76
CA GLU A 246 -4.76 1.56 -0.31
C GLU A 246 -3.99 2.75 0.27
N ASN A 247 -4.57 3.39 1.29
CA ASN A 247 -3.91 4.40 2.12
C ASN A 247 -3.32 5.52 1.27
N LEU A 248 -4.15 6.12 0.42
CA LEU A 248 -3.79 7.24 -0.41
C LEU A 248 -3.76 8.53 0.40
N TYR A 249 -2.56 9.08 0.60
CA TYR A 249 -2.32 10.33 1.28
C TYR A 249 -1.73 11.38 0.35
N TYR A 250 -2.25 12.59 0.44
CA TYR A 250 -1.67 13.79 -0.14
C TYR A 250 -1.48 14.83 0.96
N ASN A 251 -0.23 15.21 1.24
CA ASN A 251 0.14 16.18 2.28
C ASN A 251 -0.52 15.88 3.65
N GLY A 252 -0.55 14.59 4.03
CA GLY A 252 -1.13 14.10 5.28
C GLY A 252 -2.66 13.87 5.26
N ILE A 253 -3.34 14.23 4.18
CA ILE A 253 -4.80 14.06 4.04
C ILE A 253 -5.10 12.71 3.37
N ASN A 254 -5.91 11.87 4.01
CA ASN A 254 -6.35 10.59 3.48
C ASN A 254 -7.49 10.78 2.47
N ILE A 255 -7.19 10.69 1.18
CA ILE A 255 -8.12 10.98 0.09
C ILE A 255 -9.25 9.93 0.03
N ILE A 256 -8.96 8.66 0.32
CA ILE A 256 -9.96 7.59 0.29
C ILE A 256 -10.94 7.72 1.47
N ASP A 257 -10.47 8.09 2.67
CA ASP A 257 -11.37 8.38 3.80
C ASP A 257 -12.30 9.56 3.49
N LEU A 258 -11.79 10.64 2.88
CA LEU A 258 -12.63 11.75 2.42
C LEU A 258 -13.69 11.28 1.41
N ALA A 259 -13.32 10.41 0.47
CA ALA A 259 -14.22 9.85 -0.52
C ALA A 259 -15.32 8.98 0.11
N LYS A 260 -14.95 8.08 1.03
CA LYS A 260 -15.89 7.25 1.81
C LYS A 260 -16.89 8.09 2.59
N ARG A 261 -16.43 9.21 3.17
CA ARG A 261 -17.26 10.16 3.94
C ARG A 261 -18.02 11.16 3.08
N ARG A 262 -17.90 11.08 1.74
CA ARG A 262 -18.55 11.99 0.78
C ARG A 262 -18.30 13.46 1.10
N LYS A 263 -17.05 13.79 1.42
CA LYS A 263 -16.65 15.17 1.70
C LYS A 263 -16.75 16.02 0.42
N PRO A 264 -17.13 17.32 0.52
CA PRO A 264 -17.40 18.17 -0.64
C PRO A 264 -16.17 18.42 -1.52
N GLN A 265 -14.96 18.17 -1.01
CA GLN A 265 -13.71 18.26 -1.75
C GLN A 265 -13.49 17.09 -2.71
N ILE A 266 -14.28 16.02 -2.63
CA ILE A 266 -14.11 14.82 -3.44
C ILE A 266 -15.20 14.73 -4.50
N TYR A 267 -14.78 14.54 -5.75
CA TYR A 267 -15.65 14.22 -6.87
C TYR A 267 -15.24 12.86 -7.46
N THR A 268 -16.22 12.05 -7.84
CA THR A 268 -15.99 10.75 -8.50
C THR A 268 -16.44 10.88 -9.95
N VAL A 269 -15.55 10.55 -10.88
CA VAL A 269 -15.88 10.48 -12.30
C VAL A 269 -16.08 9.01 -12.64
N VAL A 270 -17.32 8.66 -13.02
CA VAL A 270 -17.86 7.28 -13.19
C VAL A 270 -18.11 6.56 -11.85
N ILE A 271 -19.31 5.97 -11.71
CA ILE A 271 -19.98 5.66 -10.42
C ILE A 271 -19.60 4.28 -9.84
N ASN A 272 -18.70 3.52 -10.46
CA ASN A 272 -18.42 2.13 -10.05
C ASN A 272 -17.20 1.97 -9.12
N LEU A 273 -16.76 3.04 -8.45
CA LEU A 273 -15.69 2.94 -7.47
C LEU A 273 -16.18 2.17 -6.23
N SER A 274 -15.54 1.05 -5.91
CA SER A 274 -15.86 0.27 -4.72
C SER A 274 -14.83 0.44 -3.63
N PHE A 275 -15.28 0.70 -2.41
CA PHE A 275 -14.40 0.80 -1.25
C PHE A 275 -14.20 -0.53 -0.52
N PHE A 276 -14.81 -1.62 -1.01
CA PHE A 276 -14.84 -2.91 -0.34
C PHE A 276 -14.34 -4.07 -1.20
N ILE A 277 -14.32 -3.96 -2.53
CA ILE A 277 -13.97 -5.09 -3.41
C ILE A 277 -12.50 -5.51 -3.28
N CYS A 278 -11.62 -4.57 -2.96
CA CYS A 278 -10.22 -4.84 -2.66
C CYS A 278 -9.96 -5.33 -1.24
N LEU A 279 -10.95 -5.18 -0.35
CA LEU A 279 -10.97 -5.80 0.97
C LEU A 279 -11.53 -7.21 0.82
N PHE A 280 -10.90 -8.20 1.44
CA PHE A 280 -11.52 -9.52 1.50
C PHE A 280 -12.67 -9.44 2.50
N ILE A 281 -13.90 -9.41 1.99
CA ILE A 281 -15.09 -9.67 2.79
C ILE A 281 -14.98 -11.11 3.29
N CYS A 282 -14.92 -11.29 4.61
CA CYS A 282 -15.17 -12.59 5.21
C CYS A 282 -16.54 -12.56 5.86
N LEU A 283 -17.48 -13.33 5.32
CA LEU A 283 -18.64 -13.79 6.07
C LEU A 283 -18.14 -14.73 7.17
N TYR A 284 -18.67 -14.52 8.38
CA TYR A 284 -18.48 -15.37 9.54
C TYR A 284 -18.96 -16.80 9.24
N THR A 285 -18.18 -17.79 9.64
CA THR A 285 -18.71 -19.09 10.06
C THR A 285 -18.07 -19.39 11.40
N GLU A 286 -18.86 -19.32 12.46
CA GLU A 286 -18.51 -19.89 13.76
C GLU A 286 -18.42 -21.41 13.63
N SER A 287 -17.43 -21.99 14.29
CA SER A 287 -17.38 -23.41 14.64
C SER A 287 -16.74 -23.55 16.01
#